data_AF-A0A397Z2K7-F1
#
_entry.id   AF-A0A397Z2K7-F1
#
_cell.length_a   1.000
_cell.length_b   1.000
_cell.length_c   1.000
_cell.angle_alpha   90.00
_cell.angle_beta   90.00
_cell.angle_gamma   90.00
#
_symmetry.space_group_name_H-M   'P 1'
#
loop_
_entity.id
_entity.type
_entity.pdbx_description
1 polymer ?
#
loop_
_entity_poly.entity_id
_entity_poly.type
_entity_poly.pdbx_seq_one_letter_code
_entity_poly.pdbx_strand_id
1 'polypeptide(L)'
;MKEIAVSGNTVPLHARPVTRALASALRASKLLITSSSPNQGRVLRANSKRRAFDDDKKNASPPKKKKKRALLKDITNVTSHNNSYTTSCFSAAKLQVQIKKGRACSSKVASSSATSQVTDDVKLQVVSDSAGVSLSGCTDTNEASSSLNPSSRLPPRPLGRLTSTVERSCVGGSTTVASIPKFIDIDSDVIDPLLCSLYAPDIHYNLRVSELKRRPCPDFMGRTQRDVTQTMRGILVDWLVEVSEEYTLASDTLYLTVYLIDWFLHGNCMERQRLQLLGITCMLIASKYEEIYAPRIEEFCFITDNTYTRDEVLEMESQVLKHFSFQIYTPTSKTFLRRFLRAAQPSHLMMPSVEMEFLANYLTELTLIECQFLKYLPSVIAASAVFLAKWTMNQSSHPWNATLEHYTTYKASDLKECVQALQDLQLNTKGCPLNSIRIKYRQDKFKCVAVFTSPKVPERLF
;
A
#
# COMPACT_ATOMS: atom_id res chain seq x y z
N MET A 1 -14.25 -3.59 -70.15
CA MET A 1 -15.57 -3.72 -69.48
C MET A 1 -15.34 -4.37 -68.12
N LYS A 2 -16.17 -4.00 -67.12
CA LYS A 2 -16.41 -4.67 -65.83
C LYS A 2 -15.20 -5.15 -65.01
N GLU A 3 -15.04 -4.50 -63.85
CA GLU A 3 -14.49 -5.12 -62.64
C GLU A 3 -15.39 -6.29 -62.17
N ILE A 4 -14.82 -7.23 -61.41
CA ILE A 4 -15.51 -7.88 -60.29
C ILE A 4 -14.52 -7.90 -59.11
N ALA A 5 -14.96 -7.42 -57.95
CA ALA A 5 -14.14 -7.33 -56.74
C ALA A 5 -14.21 -8.61 -55.88
N VAL A 6 -13.20 -8.82 -55.04
CA VAL A 6 -13.22 -9.80 -53.94
C VAL A 6 -13.29 -9.04 -52.62
N SER A 7 -14.22 -9.40 -51.75
CA SER A 7 -14.54 -8.64 -50.52
C SER A 7 -13.44 -8.74 -49.45
N GLY A 8 -13.01 -7.60 -48.92
CA GLY A 8 -12.31 -7.50 -47.64
C GLY A 8 -13.28 -7.14 -46.53
N ASN A 9 -13.60 -8.10 -45.65
CA ASN A 9 -14.53 -7.85 -44.53
C ASN A 9 -13.92 -6.92 -43.46
N THR A 10 -14.30 -5.64 -43.50
CA THR A 10 -13.96 -4.67 -42.45
C THR A 10 -14.87 -4.85 -41.23
N VAL A 11 -14.32 -5.31 -40.10
CA VAL A 11 -15.01 -5.27 -38.79
C VAL A 11 -14.81 -3.87 -38.18
N PRO A 12 -15.87 -3.15 -37.76
CA PRO A 12 -15.76 -1.77 -37.30
C PRO A 12 -15.19 -1.66 -35.89
N LEU A 13 -13.99 -1.08 -35.77
CA LEU A 13 -13.45 -0.62 -34.49
C LEU A 13 -14.23 0.60 -33.99
N HIS A 14 -15.04 0.42 -32.95
CA HIS A 14 -15.71 1.54 -32.28
C HIS A 14 -14.67 2.53 -31.72
N ALA A 15 -14.67 3.75 -32.26
CA ALA A 15 -13.68 4.76 -31.94
C ALA A 15 -13.76 5.22 -30.47
N ARG A 16 -12.67 5.03 -29.71
CA ARG A 16 -12.46 5.72 -28.44
C ARG A 16 -11.98 7.16 -28.73
N PRO A 17 -12.42 8.18 -27.97
CA PRO A 17 -11.95 9.55 -28.19
C PRO A 17 -10.43 9.68 -28.04
N VAL A 18 -9.76 10.24 -29.05
CA VAL A 18 -8.32 10.47 -29.04
C VAL A 18 -7.98 11.51 -27.97
N THR A 19 -7.29 11.08 -26.91
CA THR A 19 -6.90 11.98 -25.83
C THR A 19 -5.77 12.92 -26.27
N ARG A 20 -5.73 14.12 -25.67
CA ARG A 20 -4.74 15.16 -25.99
C ARG A 20 -3.29 14.69 -25.82
N ALA A 21 -3.04 13.72 -24.94
CA ALA A 21 -1.73 13.10 -24.71
C ALA A 21 -1.25 12.23 -25.90
N LEU A 22 -2.14 11.44 -26.51
CA LEU A 22 -1.79 10.62 -27.69
C LEU A 22 -1.47 11.51 -28.89
N ALA A 23 -2.22 12.61 -29.06
CA ALA A 23 -1.97 13.61 -30.09
C ALA A 23 -0.65 14.38 -29.90
N SER A 24 -0.14 14.54 -28.68
CA SER A 24 1.22 15.08 -28.43
C SER A 24 2.31 14.05 -28.71
N ALA A 25 2.13 12.79 -28.33
CA ALA A 25 3.11 11.72 -28.59
C ALA A 25 3.36 11.53 -30.11
N LEU A 26 2.30 11.52 -30.91
CA LEU A 26 2.37 11.41 -32.38
C LEU A 26 2.94 12.66 -33.08
N ARG A 27 3.04 13.80 -32.38
CA ARG A 27 3.77 14.99 -32.87
C ARG A 27 5.25 14.94 -32.48
N ALA A 28 5.57 14.42 -31.28
CA ALA A 28 6.94 14.26 -30.82
C ALA A 28 7.73 13.27 -31.69
N SER A 29 7.15 12.12 -32.05
CA SER A 29 7.83 11.14 -32.91
C SER A 29 8.11 11.64 -34.33
N LYS A 30 7.31 12.59 -34.84
CA LYS A 30 7.53 13.24 -36.15
C LYS A 30 8.62 14.32 -36.16
N LEU A 31 9.21 14.66 -35.00
CA LEU A 31 10.20 15.74 -34.85
C LEU A 31 11.65 15.27 -34.71
N LEU A 32 11.92 13.95 -34.83
CA LEU A 32 13.24 13.34 -34.63
C LEU A 32 13.89 12.80 -35.91
N ILE A 33 13.41 13.15 -37.10
CA ILE A 33 14.00 12.73 -38.39
C ILE A 33 14.15 13.94 -39.33
N THR A 34 15.34 14.02 -39.95
CA THR A 34 15.86 15.06 -40.89
C THR A 34 16.11 16.47 -40.34
N SER A 35 17.28 17.00 -40.70
CA SER A 35 17.79 18.32 -40.33
C SER A 35 18.26 19.07 -41.59
N SER A 36 17.66 20.23 -41.88
CA SER A 36 18.23 21.22 -42.81
C SER A 36 17.56 22.59 -42.63
N SER A 37 18.37 23.63 -42.43
CA SER A 37 18.00 25.05 -42.52
C SER A 37 18.11 25.53 -44.00
N PRO A 38 17.80 26.79 -44.41
CA PRO A 38 17.62 27.99 -43.57
C PRO A 38 16.53 29.04 -43.98
N ASN A 39 16.44 30.09 -43.15
CA ASN A 39 16.01 31.48 -43.45
C ASN A 39 14.63 31.79 -44.07
N GLN A 40 13.75 32.46 -43.29
CA GLN A 40 13.43 33.90 -43.41
C GLN A 40 12.23 34.32 -42.50
N GLY A 41 12.07 35.63 -42.26
CA GLY A 41 10.76 36.24 -41.95
C GLY A 41 10.43 36.64 -40.50
N ARG A 42 10.48 37.95 -40.19
CA ARG A 42 9.72 38.58 -39.09
C ARG A 42 8.26 38.80 -39.50
N VAL A 43 7.31 38.82 -38.55
CA VAL A 43 6.21 39.83 -38.45
C VAL A 43 5.63 39.79 -37.03
N LEU A 44 5.17 40.96 -36.52
CA LEU A 44 4.45 41.12 -35.25
C LEU A 44 2.99 41.55 -35.48
N ARG A 45 2.02 40.93 -34.80
CA ARG A 45 0.68 41.48 -34.53
C ARG A 45 0.04 40.65 -33.39
N ALA A 46 -0.24 41.16 -32.18
CA ALA A 46 -0.95 42.37 -31.72
C ALA A 46 -2.48 42.19 -31.64
N ASN A 47 -3.05 42.58 -30.49
CA ASN A 47 -4.39 42.23 -30.01
C ASN A 47 -5.56 42.84 -30.80
N SER A 48 -6.75 42.24 -30.63
CA SER A 48 -8.02 42.99 -30.65
C SER A 48 -8.97 42.53 -29.52
N LYS A 49 -9.64 43.49 -28.87
CA LYS A 49 -10.71 43.28 -27.88
C LYS A 49 -12.00 43.91 -28.40
N ARG A 50 -13.13 43.17 -28.35
CA ARG A 50 -14.55 43.62 -28.36
C ARG A 50 -15.43 42.36 -28.51
N ARG A 51 -16.68 42.30 -28.08
CA ARG A 51 -17.39 42.93 -26.94
C ARG A 51 -18.59 42.01 -26.63
N ALA A 52 -19.31 42.22 -25.52
CA ALA A 52 -20.38 41.32 -25.11
C ALA A 52 -21.63 41.41 -26.03
N PHE A 53 -22.38 40.30 -26.05
CA PHE A 53 -23.84 40.27 -26.17
C PHE A 53 -24.33 39.32 -25.07
N ASP A 54 -25.35 39.72 -24.31
CA ASP A 54 -26.06 38.82 -23.41
C ASP A 54 -27.15 38.05 -24.18
N ASP A 55 -27.41 36.81 -23.79
CA ASP A 55 -28.81 36.41 -23.55
C ASP A 55 -28.95 35.15 -22.65
N ASP A 56 -30.10 35.11 -21.99
CA ASP A 56 -30.62 34.36 -20.83
C ASP A 56 -30.12 32.96 -20.36
N LYS A 57 -30.64 32.55 -19.20
CA LYS A 57 -30.24 31.40 -18.36
C LYS A 57 -30.85 30.06 -18.78
N LYS A 58 -30.09 28.97 -18.55
CA LYS A 58 -30.53 27.82 -17.72
C LYS A 58 -29.39 26.90 -17.27
N ASN A 59 -29.51 26.39 -16.04
CA ASN A 59 -28.87 25.20 -15.48
C ASN A 59 -27.34 25.03 -15.62
N ALA A 60 -26.57 25.83 -14.87
CA ALA A 60 -25.22 25.43 -14.44
C ALA A 60 -25.27 24.76 -13.06
N SER A 61 -24.61 23.60 -12.90
CA SER A 61 -24.53 22.89 -11.62
C SER A 61 -23.61 23.60 -10.62
N PRO A 62 -23.83 23.48 -9.29
CA PRO A 62 -23.00 24.14 -8.30
C PRO A 62 -21.56 23.60 -8.33
N PRO A 63 -20.55 24.45 -8.08
CA PRO A 63 -19.14 24.06 -8.14
C PRO A 63 -18.83 22.93 -7.14
N LYS A 64 -17.88 22.06 -7.53
CA LYS A 64 -17.49 20.87 -6.77
C LYS A 64 -17.23 21.22 -5.30
N LYS A 65 -17.84 20.47 -4.38
CA LYS A 65 -17.57 20.55 -2.94
C LYS A 65 -16.06 20.48 -2.72
N LYS A 66 -15.48 21.47 -2.04
CA LYS A 66 -14.11 21.36 -1.54
C LYS A 66 -14.05 20.09 -0.69
N LYS A 67 -13.18 19.12 -1.06
CA LYS A 67 -12.90 17.98 -0.20
C LYS A 67 -12.43 18.50 1.16
N LYS A 68 -12.87 17.88 2.25
CA LYS A 68 -12.28 18.13 3.56
C LYS A 68 -10.95 17.39 3.60
N ARG A 69 -9.88 18.12 3.88
CA ARG A 69 -8.52 17.59 4.06
C ARG A 69 -8.54 16.54 5.18
N ALA A 70 -7.94 15.39 4.94
CA ALA A 70 -7.68 14.41 5.99
C ALA A 70 -6.58 14.97 6.91
N LEU A 71 -6.98 15.66 7.99
CA LEU A 71 -6.06 16.13 9.02
C LEU A 71 -6.08 15.16 10.19
N LEU A 72 -4.91 14.64 10.52
CA LEU A 72 -4.70 13.88 11.73
C LEU A 72 -4.99 14.77 12.94
N LYS A 73 -5.89 14.32 13.81
CA LYS A 73 -6.11 14.97 15.11
C LYS A 73 -4.89 14.73 16.01
N ASP A 74 -4.68 15.64 16.96
CA ASP A 74 -3.62 15.54 17.96
C ASP A 74 -3.65 14.21 18.73
N ILE A 75 -2.64 13.38 18.45
CA ILE A 75 -2.43 12.05 19.05
C ILE A 75 -1.97 12.15 20.52
N THR A 76 -1.43 13.31 20.95
CA THR A 76 -0.79 13.42 22.28
C THR A 76 -1.74 13.12 23.45
N ASN A 77 -3.03 13.39 23.27
CA ASN A 77 -4.10 13.19 24.26
C ASN A 77 -4.51 11.72 24.47
N VAL A 78 -3.97 10.77 23.70
CA VAL A 78 -4.18 9.33 23.96
C VAL A 78 -3.33 8.93 25.16
N THR A 79 -3.99 8.72 26.31
CA THR A 79 -3.31 8.32 27.55
C THR A 79 -2.92 6.84 27.52
N SER A 80 -1.77 6.51 28.12
CA SER A 80 -1.12 5.19 28.01
C SER A 80 -1.78 4.07 28.83
N HIS A 81 -3.03 4.24 29.29
CA HIS A 81 -3.71 3.28 30.16
C HIS A 81 -4.83 2.54 29.43
N ASN A 82 -4.62 1.22 29.30
CA ASN A 82 -5.42 0.21 28.59
C ASN A 82 -5.34 0.26 27.05
N ASN A 83 -5.07 -0.91 26.46
CA ASN A 83 -5.17 -1.17 25.02
C ASN A 83 -6.63 -1.29 24.53
N SER A 84 -7.57 -0.58 25.16
CA SER A 84 -8.95 -0.46 24.71
C SER A 84 -9.20 0.96 24.20
N TYR A 85 -9.87 1.06 23.06
CA TYR A 85 -10.17 2.34 22.43
C TYR A 85 -11.28 3.07 23.19
N THR A 86 -10.94 3.73 24.30
CA THR A 86 -11.91 4.45 25.14
C THR A 86 -12.47 5.69 24.42
N THR A 87 -13.74 5.99 24.67
CA THR A 87 -14.60 6.76 23.76
C THR A 87 -14.37 8.29 23.74
N SER A 88 -13.35 8.79 24.44
CA SER A 88 -13.18 10.23 24.75
C SER A 88 -12.69 11.10 23.59
N CYS A 89 -12.00 10.57 22.59
CA CYS A 89 -11.33 11.36 21.54
C CYS A 89 -12.14 11.54 20.23
N PHE A 90 -13.30 10.88 20.09
CA PHE A 90 -13.92 10.61 18.78
C PHE A 90 -15.26 11.32 18.52
N SER A 91 -15.46 12.53 19.03
CA SER A 91 -16.56 13.40 18.59
C SER A 91 -16.17 14.24 17.34
N ALA A 92 -17.10 14.36 16.40
CA ALA A 92 -16.96 15.17 15.19
C ALA A 92 -17.93 16.37 15.27
N ALA A 93 -17.46 17.47 15.86
CA ALA A 93 -18.29 18.67 16.06
C ALA A 93 -18.75 19.27 14.73
N LYS A 94 -20.07 19.27 14.49
CA LYS A 94 -20.70 19.98 13.36
C LYS A 94 -20.72 21.48 13.65
N LEU A 95 -19.67 22.20 13.29
CA LEU A 95 -19.68 23.66 13.30
C LEU A 95 -20.68 24.20 12.26
N GLN A 96 -21.89 24.53 12.73
CA GLN A 96 -22.80 25.42 12.02
C GLN A 96 -22.31 26.86 12.18
N VAL A 97 -21.93 27.50 11.08
CA VAL A 97 -21.54 28.93 11.10
C VAL A 97 -22.81 29.78 11.10
N GLN A 98 -23.23 30.27 12.27
CA GLN A 98 -24.17 31.39 12.35
C GLN A 98 -23.43 32.71 12.20
N ILE A 99 -23.77 33.47 11.17
CA ILE A 99 -23.25 34.81 10.93
C ILE A 99 -23.99 35.81 11.84
N LYS A 100 -23.26 36.52 12.70
CA LYS A 100 -23.74 37.79 13.29
C LYS A 100 -22.69 38.89 13.13
N LYS A 101 -23.16 40.11 12.82
CA LYS A 101 -22.32 41.30 12.61
C LYS A 101 -21.80 41.84 13.95
N GLY A 102 -20.57 42.35 13.91
CA GLY A 102 -19.78 42.68 15.10
C GLY A 102 -20.11 43.98 15.82
N ARG A 103 -19.16 44.39 16.67
CA ARG A 103 -18.93 45.76 17.14
C ARG A 103 -17.45 45.89 17.53
N ALA A 104 -16.87 47.08 17.37
CA ALA A 104 -15.48 47.36 17.71
C ALA A 104 -15.34 47.95 19.13
N CYS A 105 -14.17 47.77 19.75
CA CYS A 105 -13.62 48.70 20.74
C CYS A 105 -12.08 48.65 20.71
N SER A 106 -11.40 49.55 21.42
CA SER A 106 -9.96 49.80 21.28
C SER A 106 -9.27 50.22 22.59
N SER A 107 -8.13 49.59 22.87
CA SER A 107 -7.04 50.07 23.75
C SER A 107 -5.78 49.25 23.37
N LYS A 108 -4.63 49.83 23.00
CA LYS A 108 -3.71 50.79 23.65
C LYS A 108 -2.85 50.21 24.79
N VAL A 109 -1.59 49.97 24.43
CA VAL A 109 -0.34 50.35 25.14
C VAL A 109 -0.15 49.93 26.60
N ALA A 110 0.84 49.07 26.83
CA ALA A 110 1.94 49.35 27.76
C ALA A 110 3.18 48.49 27.40
N SER A 111 4.36 49.03 27.67
CA SER A 111 5.66 48.35 27.50
C SER A 111 6.48 48.51 28.76
N SER A 112 7.20 47.47 29.17
CA SER A 112 8.36 47.61 30.06
C SER A 112 9.41 46.56 29.76
N SER A 113 10.66 46.95 29.92
CA SER A 113 11.86 46.12 29.74
C SER A 113 12.63 46.05 31.07
N ALA A 114 13.43 45.00 31.23
CA ALA A 114 14.47 44.92 32.25
C ALA A 114 15.67 44.17 31.67
N THR A 115 16.88 44.66 31.94
CA THR A 115 18.14 44.17 31.35
C THR A 115 19.18 44.02 32.45
N SER A 116 19.87 42.88 32.48
CA SER A 116 21.09 42.69 33.27
C SER A 116 22.10 41.81 32.51
N GLN A 117 23.31 42.33 32.32
CA GLN A 117 24.55 41.58 32.07
C GLN A 117 25.31 41.46 33.42
N VAL A 118 26.45 40.80 33.60
CA VAL A 118 27.34 40.02 32.70
C VAL A 118 27.47 38.58 33.30
N THR A 119 28.54 37.77 33.32
CA THR A 119 29.99 37.86 32.96
C THR A 119 30.52 36.46 32.59
N ASP A 120 31.61 36.40 31.84
CA ASP A 120 32.32 35.18 31.45
C ASP A 120 33.18 34.55 32.57
N ASP A 121 33.55 33.27 32.42
CA ASP A 121 34.97 32.90 32.38
C ASP A 121 35.19 31.61 31.55
N VAL A 122 36.44 31.35 31.12
CA VAL A 122 36.81 30.38 30.07
C VAL A 122 37.79 29.33 30.56
N LYS A 123 37.64 28.07 30.13
CA LYS A 123 38.80 27.17 30.01
C LYS A 123 38.70 26.15 28.87
N LEU A 124 39.61 26.29 27.91
CA LEU A 124 39.96 25.29 26.90
C LEU A 124 41.00 24.31 27.46
N GLN A 125 40.98 23.07 26.94
CA GLN A 125 42.21 22.30 26.78
C GLN A 125 42.15 21.48 25.48
N VAL A 126 43.31 21.23 24.88
CA VAL A 126 43.51 20.78 23.49
C VAL A 126 44.36 19.51 23.48
N VAL A 127 44.26 18.73 22.38
CA VAL A 127 45.14 17.67 21.81
C VAL A 127 44.23 16.54 21.32
N SER A 128 44.34 15.91 20.14
CA SER A 128 44.92 16.14 18.81
C SER A 128 45.18 14.72 18.25
N ASP A 129 44.81 14.48 16.99
CA ASP A 129 45.21 13.40 16.06
C ASP A 129 45.46 11.97 16.60
N SER A 130 44.90 10.92 16.00
CA SER A 130 45.28 10.50 14.64
C SER A 130 44.47 9.27 14.18
N ALA A 131 44.62 8.86 12.91
CA ALA A 131 43.89 7.72 12.33
C ALA A 131 44.54 6.36 12.64
N GLY A 132 43.73 5.33 12.87
CA GLY A 132 44.17 3.94 13.01
C GLY A 132 43.04 2.94 12.81
N VAL A 133 43.18 2.03 11.84
CA VAL A 133 42.26 0.90 11.62
C VAL A 133 42.64 -0.23 12.57
N SER A 134 41.65 -0.80 13.29
CA SER A 134 41.80 -2.07 14.01
C SER A 134 40.51 -2.87 13.96
N LEU A 135 40.59 -4.11 13.49
CA LEU A 135 39.52 -5.10 13.64
C LEU A 135 39.55 -5.69 15.06
N SER A 136 38.43 -5.57 15.76
CA SER A 136 38.03 -6.48 16.83
C SER A 136 36.50 -6.59 16.79
N GLY A 137 35.87 -7.74 17.01
CA GLY A 137 36.42 -8.98 17.59
C GLY A 137 35.52 -9.54 18.70
N CYS A 138 34.22 -9.22 18.68
CA CYS A 138 33.28 -9.54 19.74
C CYS A 138 32.57 -10.87 19.46
N THR A 139 33.20 -11.93 19.95
CA THR A 139 32.60 -13.11 20.62
C THR A 139 31.10 -13.39 20.44
N ASP A 140 30.78 -14.62 20.05
CA ASP A 140 29.43 -15.18 20.02
C ASP A 140 28.68 -15.03 21.36
N THR A 141 27.43 -14.56 21.29
CA THR A 141 26.49 -14.61 22.42
C THR A 141 25.13 -15.14 21.96
N ASN A 142 24.98 -16.47 22.02
CA ASN A 142 23.73 -17.24 22.07
C ASN A 142 22.50 -16.64 21.36
N GLU A 143 22.20 -17.10 20.14
CA GLU A 143 20.86 -16.92 19.56
C GLU A 143 19.80 -17.58 20.45
N ALA A 144 19.02 -16.77 21.16
CA ALA A 144 17.84 -17.24 21.89
C ALA A 144 16.76 -17.63 20.86
N SER A 145 16.69 -18.93 20.55
CA SER A 145 15.81 -19.50 19.52
C SER A 145 14.34 -19.21 19.80
N SER A 146 13.79 -18.17 19.18
CA SER A 146 12.36 -17.86 19.29
C SER A 146 11.55 -18.97 18.61
N SER A 147 10.74 -19.68 19.37
CA SER A 147 9.95 -20.82 18.90
C SER A 147 8.86 -20.38 17.92
N LEU A 148 9.15 -20.43 16.62
CA LEU A 148 8.17 -20.24 15.56
C LEU A 148 7.28 -21.49 15.41
N ASN A 149 5.99 -21.29 15.14
CA ASN A 149 5.04 -22.39 14.95
C ASN A 149 5.43 -23.31 13.77
N PRO A 150 5.04 -24.61 13.79
CA PRO A 150 5.58 -25.62 12.86
C PRO A 150 5.30 -25.41 11.35
N SER A 151 4.34 -24.55 10.99
CA SER A 151 3.90 -24.35 9.59
C SER A 151 4.85 -23.50 8.73
N SER A 152 6.06 -23.16 9.21
CA SER A 152 7.08 -22.39 8.48
C SER A 152 7.82 -23.18 7.38
N ARG A 153 7.20 -24.26 6.85
CA ARG A 153 7.82 -25.11 5.82
C ARG A 153 7.99 -24.32 4.51
N LEU A 154 9.23 -23.97 4.19
CA LEU A 154 9.57 -23.41 2.89
C LEU A 154 9.21 -24.40 1.77
N PRO A 155 8.69 -23.93 0.62
CA PRO A 155 8.56 -24.76 -0.57
C PRO A 155 9.93 -25.36 -0.97
N PRO A 156 9.99 -26.60 -1.48
CA PRO A 156 11.20 -27.06 -2.15
C PRO A 156 11.50 -26.12 -3.33
N ARG A 157 12.78 -25.79 -3.52
CA ARG A 157 13.19 -24.89 -4.61
C ARG A 157 12.76 -25.49 -5.96
N PRO A 158 12.18 -24.69 -6.89
CA PRO A 158 11.86 -25.17 -8.22
C PRO A 158 13.09 -25.81 -8.90
N LEU A 159 12.93 -27.04 -9.39
CA LEU A 159 13.81 -27.55 -10.43
C LEU A 159 13.47 -26.78 -11.70
N GLY A 160 14.45 -26.11 -12.30
CA GLY A 160 14.23 -25.21 -13.43
C GLY A 160 13.47 -25.89 -14.56
N ARG A 161 12.50 -25.18 -15.17
CA ARG A 161 11.63 -25.69 -16.24
C ARG A 161 12.47 -25.91 -17.51
N LEU A 162 13.14 -27.07 -17.59
CA LEU A 162 13.79 -27.56 -18.80
C LEU A 162 12.76 -27.55 -19.94
N THR A 163 13.03 -26.76 -20.97
CA THR A 163 12.22 -26.73 -22.18
C THR A 163 12.47 -28.01 -22.97
N SER A 164 11.71 -29.06 -22.66
CA SER A 164 11.68 -30.27 -23.48
C SER A 164 11.08 -29.96 -24.84
N THR A 165 11.93 -29.62 -25.80
CA THR A 165 11.61 -29.62 -27.22
C THR A 165 11.11 -31.02 -27.58
N VAL A 166 9.80 -31.16 -27.81
CA VAL A 166 9.20 -32.45 -28.15
C VAL A 166 9.56 -32.79 -29.60
N GLU A 167 10.70 -33.46 -29.79
CA GLU A 167 10.99 -34.13 -31.04
C GLU A 167 9.94 -35.21 -31.28
N ARG A 168 9.13 -35.01 -32.32
CA ARG A 168 7.96 -35.83 -32.62
C ARG A 168 8.37 -37.11 -33.35
N SER A 169 8.81 -38.11 -32.58
CA SER A 169 8.92 -39.49 -33.05
C SER A 169 7.61 -40.25 -32.79
N CYS A 170 7.04 -40.88 -33.82
CA CYS A 170 5.69 -41.46 -33.79
C CYS A 170 5.73 -43.00 -33.89
N VAL A 171 5.70 -43.72 -32.76
CA VAL A 171 5.44 -45.17 -32.72
C VAL A 171 4.68 -45.55 -31.45
N GLY A 172 3.71 -46.47 -31.58
CA GLY A 172 3.22 -47.31 -30.47
C GLY A 172 2.14 -46.68 -29.58
N GLY A 173 0.93 -47.23 -29.62
CA GLY A 173 -0.16 -46.82 -28.74
C GLY A 173 -0.17 -47.56 -27.40
N SER A 174 -0.53 -46.85 -26.34
CA SER A 174 -1.07 -47.44 -25.11
C SER A 174 -2.07 -46.45 -24.50
N THR A 175 -3.27 -46.92 -24.18
CA THR A 175 -4.36 -46.07 -23.67
C THR A 175 -4.16 -45.77 -22.19
N THR A 176 -3.22 -44.88 -21.88
CA THR A 176 -3.07 -44.35 -20.53
C THR A 176 -4.29 -43.47 -20.19
N VAL A 177 -5.04 -43.86 -19.16
CA VAL A 177 -6.08 -43.01 -18.59
C VAL A 177 -5.40 -41.76 -18.07
N ALA A 178 -5.60 -40.63 -18.74
CA ALA A 178 -4.98 -39.36 -18.39
C ALA A 178 -5.36 -38.98 -16.95
N SER A 179 -4.38 -39.02 -16.04
CA SER A 179 -4.60 -38.70 -14.64
C SER A 179 -5.08 -37.25 -14.52
N ILE A 180 -6.33 -37.06 -14.08
CA ILE A 180 -6.92 -35.73 -13.89
C ILE A 180 -5.96 -34.89 -13.03
N PRO A 181 -5.51 -33.70 -13.51
CA PRO A 181 -4.59 -32.87 -12.76
C PRO A 181 -5.12 -32.57 -11.35
N LYS A 182 -4.28 -32.83 -10.33
CA LYS A 182 -4.66 -32.58 -8.93
C LYS A 182 -4.89 -31.09 -8.63
N PHE A 183 -4.40 -30.21 -9.49
CA PHE A 183 -4.56 -28.76 -9.44
C PHE A 183 -4.58 -28.18 -10.86
N ILE A 184 -4.99 -26.92 -11.00
CA ILE A 184 -4.99 -26.18 -12.27
C ILE A 184 -3.68 -25.37 -12.36
N ASP A 185 -2.91 -25.47 -13.45
CA ASP A 185 -1.70 -24.65 -13.64
C ASP A 185 -2.07 -23.19 -13.95
N ILE A 186 -1.91 -22.30 -12.98
CA ILE A 186 -2.20 -20.86 -13.14
C ILE A 186 -1.09 -20.10 -13.86
N ASP A 187 0.10 -20.71 -14.02
CA ASP A 187 1.25 -20.11 -14.72
C ASP A 187 1.33 -20.61 -16.18
N SER A 188 0.30 -21.32 -16.64
CA SER A 188 0.15 -21.77 -18.04
C SER A 188 -0.13 -20.64 -19.04
N ASP A 189 -0.49 -19.47 -18.55
CA ASP A 189 -0.72 -18.26 -19.36
C ASP A 189 0.61 -17.59 -19.73
N VAL A 190 0.86 -17.52 -21.04
CA VAL A 190 2.05 -16.90 -21.65
C VAL A 190 1.65 -15.67 -22.50
N ILE A 191 0.40 -15.22 -22.44
CA ILE A 191 -0.14 -14.16 -23.30
C ILE A 191 0.11 -12.77 -22.68
N ASP A 192 -0.01 -12.63 -21.36
CA ASP A 192 0.35 -11.41 -20.63
C ASP A 192 1.81 -11.46 -20.13
N PRO A 193 2.74 -10.63 -20.66
CA PRO A 193 4.13 -10.60 -20.22
C PRO A 193 4.31 -10.18 -18.76
N LEU A 194 3.36 -9.43 -18.17
CA LEU A 194 3.43 -8.94 -16.80
C LEU A 194 3.32 -10.07 -15.76
N LEU A 195 2.86 -11.25 -16.16
CA LEU A 195 2.78 -12.44 -15.33
C LEU A 195 4.15 -13.10 -15.09
N CYS A 196 5.13 -12.85 -15.99
CA CYS A 196 6.46 -13.46 -15.96
C CYS A 196 6.44 -14.99 -15.73
N SER A 197 5.49 -15.71 -16.34
CA SER A 197 5.13 -17.10 -15.99
C SER A 197 6.30 -18.08 -15.96
N LEU A 198 7.29 -17.92 -16.84
CA LEU A 198 8.55 -18.70 -16.82
C LEU A 198 9.32 -18.59 -15.49
N TYR A 199 9.37 -17.38 -14.92
CA TYR A 199 10.09 -17.06 -13.68
C TYR A 199 9.20 -17.09 -12.44
N ALA A 200 7.88 -17.18 -12.61
CA ALA A 200 6.92 -17.12 -11.51
C ALA A 200 7.24 -18.10 -10.36
N PRO A 201 7.65 -19.37 -10.59
CA PRO A 201 8.06 -20.27 -9.49
C PRO A 201 9.24 -19.73 -8.67
N ASP A 202 10.32 -19.29 -9.33
CA ASP A 202 11.52 -18.75 -8.65
C ASP A 202 11.26 -17.42 -7.95
N ILE A 203 10.48 -16.53 -8.57
CA ILE A 203 10.02 -15.29 -7.93
C ILE A 203 9.29 -15.61 -6.63
N HIS A 204 8.34 -16.56 -6.65
CA HIS A 204 7.58 -16.92 -5.45
C HIS A 204 8.44 -17.61 -4.38
N TYR A 205 9.37 -18.48 -4.78
CA TYR A 205 10.35 -19.08 -3.87
C TYR A 205 11.17 -17.99 -3.17
N ASN A 206 11.70 -17.02 -3.93
CA ASN A 206 12.47 -15.90 -3.38
C ASN A 206 11.63 -15.00 -2.45
N LEU A 207 10.35 -14.77 -2.75
CA LEU A 207 9.44 -14.05 -1.86
C LEU A 207 9.19 -14.82 -0.54
N ARG A 208 8.99 -16.15 -0.59
CA ARG A 208 8.82 -17.00 0.61
C ARG A 208 10.10 -17.09 1.46
N VAL A 209 11.28 -17.01 0.85
CA VAL A 209 12.56 -16.90 1.57
C VAL A 209 12.78 -15.49 2.15
N SER A 210 12.23 -14.45 1.51
CA SER A 210 12.41 -13.05 1.93
C SER A 210 11.45 -12.64 3.05
N GLU A 211 10.23 -13.19 3.12
CA GLU A 211 9.26 -12.86 4.19
C GLU A 211 9.69 -13.34 5.59
N LEU A 212 10.68 -14.23 5.65
CA LEU A 212 11.31 -14.70 6.89
C LEU A 212 12.37 -13.71 7.42
N LYS A 213 12.79 -12.73 6.62
CA LYS A 213 13.85 -11.77 6.94
C LYS A 213 13.27 -10.41 7.31
N ARG A 214 13.97 -9.66 8.17
CA ARG A 214 13.67 -8.25 8.52
C ARG A 214 12.20 -8.01 8.90
N ARG A 215 11.58 -8.94 9.64
CA ARG A 215 10.20 -8.84 10.14
C ARG A 215 10.18 -8.22 11.54
N PRO A 216 9.40 -7.15 11.80
CA PRO A 216 9.25 -6.56 13.14
C PRO A 216 8.77 -7.61 14.16
N CYS A 217 9.38 -7.62 15.35
CA CYS A 217 8.94 -8.53 16.43
C CYS A 217 7.54 -8.13 16.93
N PRO A 218 6.55 -9.04 17.08
CA PRO A 218 5.15 -8.65 17.31
C PRO A 218 4.88 -7.81 18.56
N ASP A 219 5.79 -7.85 19.53
CA ASP A 219 5.75 -7.10 20.79
C ASP A 219 6.74 -5.92 20.84
N PHE A 220 7.32 -5.49 19.71
CA PHE A 220 8.28 -4.38 19.65
C PHE A 220 7.74 -3.10 20.31
N MET A 221 6.43 -2.87 20.23
CA MET A 221 5.77 -1.71 20.81
C MET A 221 5.85 -1.69 22.34
N GLY A 222 5.93 -2.86 22.99
CA GLY A 222 6.11 -2.98 24.45
C GLY A 222 7.57 -3.12 24.90
N ARG A 223 8.48 -3.51 23.99
CA ARG A 223 9.92 -3.66 24.29
C ARG A 223 10.75 -2.40 23.99
N THR A 224 10.50 -1.75 22.85
CA THR A 224 11.30 -0.63 22.34
C THR A 224 10.69 0.72 22.69
N GLN A 225 9.38 0.89 22.52
CA GLN A 225 8.73 2.19 22.67
C GLN A 225 8.44 2.53 24.13
N ARG A 226 8.67 3.81 24.48
CA ARG A 226 8.39 4.36 25.82
C ARG A 226 7.22 5.34 25.84
N ASP A 227 6.91 5.93 24.69
CA ASP A 227 5.96 7.05 24.56
C ASP A 227 4.90 6.81 23.46
N VAL A 228 5.29 6.22 22.33
CA VAL A 228 4.38 5.72 21.29
C VAL A 228 3.71 4.41 21.72
N THR A 229 2.39 4.30 21.56
CA THR A 229 1.62 3.08 21.86
C THR A 229 1.04 2.42 20.60
N GLN A 230 0.57 1.16 20.72
CA GLN A 230 -0.12 0.46 19.63
C GLN A 230 -1.34 1.26 19.14
N THR A 231 -2.09 1.90 20.06
CA THR A 231 -3.23 2.75 19.74
C THR A 231 -2.82 3.96 18.91
N MET A 232 -1.72 4.63 19.25
CA MET A 232 -1.20 5.78 18.49
C MET A 232 -0.75 5.38 17.08
N ARG A 233 -0.06 4.25 16.95
CA ARG A 233 0.32 3.68 15.66
C ARG A 233 -0.91 3.27 14.83
N GLY A 234 -1.94 2.68 15.45
CA GLY A 234 -3.21 2.38 14.80
C GLY A 234 -3.89 3.64 14.24
N ILE A 235 -3.95 4.71 15.04
CA ILE A 235 -4.49 6.02 14.62
C ILE A 235 -3.68 6.61 13.45
N LEU A 236 -2.35 6.51 13.48
CA LEU A 236 -1.50 6.94 12.37
C LEU A 236 -1.83 6.17 11.07
N VAL A 237 -1.96 4.83 11.14
CA VAL A 237 -2.23 4.01 9.95
C VAL A 237 -3.66 4.22 9.42
N ASP A 238 -4.67 4.40 10.27
CA ASP A 238 -6.04 4.71 9.83
C ASP A 238 -6.10 6.06 9.08
N TRP A 239 -5.31 7.05 9.50
CA TRP A 239 -5.16 8.31 8.76
C TRP A 239 -4.33 8.15 7.48
N LEU A 240 -3.24 7.38 7.48
CA LEU A 240 -2.46 7.11 6.26
C LEU A 240 -3.29 6.37 5.20
N VAL A 241 -4.31 5.62 5.57
CA VAL A 241 -5.31 5.08 4.62
C VAL A 241 -6.08 6.22 3.94
N GLU A 242 -6.52 7.25 4.68
CA GLU A 242 -7.15 8.45 4.08
C GLU A 242 -6.18 9.21 3.16
N VAL A 243 -4.91 9.37 3.58
CA VAL A 243 -3.86 10.01 2.75
C VAL A 243 -3.65 9.23 1.45
N SER A 244 -3.60 7.89 1.50
CA SER A 244 -3.46 7.04 0.31
C SER A 244 -4.63 7.18 -0.66
N GLU A 245 -5.86 7.34 -0.16
CA GLU A 245 -7.06 7.56 -0.98
C GLU A 245 -7.12 9.01 -1.54
N GLU A 246 -6.56 10.00 -0.85
CA GLU A 246 -6.55 11.39 -1.31
C GLU A 246 -5.55 11.63 -2.44
N TYR A 247 -4.34 11.05 -2.33
CA TYR A 247 -3.31 11.06 -3.38
C TYR A 247 -3.47 9.92 -4.41
N THR A 248 -4.46 9.05 -4.25
CA THR A 248 -4.76 7.91 -5.13
C THR A 248 -3.58 6.94 -5.32
N LEU A 249 -2.83 6.70 -4.23
CA LEU A 249 -1.67 5.80 -4.20
C LEU A 249 -2.07 4.33 -4.39
N ALA A 250 -1.14 3.52 -4.89
CA ALA A 250 -1.28 2.07 -4.98
C ALA A 250 -1.41 1.44 -3.58
N SER A 251 -2.05 0.25 -3.52
CA SER A 251 -2.13 -0.49 -2.26
C SER A 251 -0.74 -0.82 -1.73
N ASP A 252 0.15 -1.26 -2.60
CA ASP A 252 1.49 -1.72 -2.24
C ASP A 252 2.33 -0.60 -1.62
N THR A 253 2.17 0.65 -2.07
CA THR A 253 2.70 1.87 -1.44
C THR A 253 2.27 2.01 0.03
N LEU A 254 1.00 1.76 0.34
CA LEU A 254 0.49 1.77 1.73
C LEU A 254 1.04 0.60 2.56
N TYR A 255 1.12 -0.61 2.01
CA TYR A 255 1.67 -1.77 2.72
C TYR A 255 3.18 -1.58 3.01
N LEU A 256 3.93 -1.04 2.05
CA LEU A 256 5.33 -0.67 2.20
C LEU A 256 5.49 0.45 3.24
N THR A 257 4.64 1.48 3.21
CA THR A 257 4.62 2.54 4.24
C THR A 257 4.49 1.97 5.65
N VAL A 258 3.54 1.07 5.87
CA VAL A 258 3.30 0.45 7.19
C VAL A 258 4.48 -0.42 7.64
N TYR A 259 5.08 -1.18 6.72
CA TYR A 259 6.32 -1.91 7.00
C TYR A 259 7.47 -0.97 7.41
N LEU A 260 7.66 0.14 6.70
CA LEU A 260 8.72 1.10 6.98
C LEU A 260 8.54 1.73 8.37
N ILE A 261 7.31 2.05 8.76
CA ILE A 261 6.97 2.54 10.11
C ILE A 261 7.29 1.48 11.17
N ASP A 262 6.80 0.25 10.99
CA ASP A 262 6.97 -0.82 11.99
C ASP A 262 8.42 -1.25 12.18
N TRP A 263 9.21 -1.36 11.10
CA TRP A 263 10.62 -1.72 11.21
C TRP A 263 11.50 -0.55 11.71
N PHE A 264 11.09 0.71 11.50
CA PHE A 264 11.74 1.86 12.15
C PHE A 264 11.44 1.88 13.66
N LEU A 265 10.17 1.75 14.06
CA LEU A 265 9.76 1.70 15.47
C LEU A 265 10.23 0.42 16.20
N HIS A 266 10.57 -0.65 15.48
CA HIS A 266 11.17 -1.83 16.07
C HIS A 266 12.56 -1.55 16.65
N GLY A 267 13.38 -0.76 15.95
CA GLY A 267 14.76 -0.46 16.34
C GLY A 267 15.00 0.91 16.99
N ASN A 268 14.10 1.89 16.81
CA ASN A 268 14.31 3.27 17.24
C ASN A 268 13.19 3.73 18.17
N CYS A 269 13.53 4.17 19.38
CA CYS A 269 12.61 4.87 20.28
C CYS A 269 12.09 6.16 19.61
N MET A 270 10.78 6.38 19.62
CA MET A 270 10.15 7.58 19.05
C MET A 270 9.27 8.32 20.06
N GLU A 271 9.26 9.64 19.92
CA GLU A 271 8.38 10.57 20.63
C GLU A 271 7.06 10.71 19.87
N ARG A 272 5.93 10.79 20.60
CA ARG A 272 4.58 10.86 20.00
C ARG A 272 4.40 12.06 19.06
N GLN A 273 5.09 13.18 19.31
CA GLN A 273 5.08 14.39 18.49
C GLN A 273 5.75 14.19 17.12
N ARG A 274 6.71 13.26 17.01
CA ARG A 274 7.42 12.93 15.76
C ARG A 274 6.81 11.74 15.01
N LEU A 275 5.75 11.12 15.56
CA LEU A 275 5.11 9.93 14.98
C LEU A 275 4.42 10.23 13.63
N GLN A 276 3.79 11.40 13.45
CA GLN A 276 3.22 11.77 12.15
C GLN A 276 4.31 12.09 11.12
N LEU A 277 5.39 12.76 11.52
CA LEU A 277 6.56 13.00 10.67
C LEU A 277 7.15 11.68 10.16
N LEU A 278 7.32 10.67 11.01
CA LEU A 278 7.70 9.32 10.59
C LEU A 278 6.72 8.77 9.55
N GLY A 279 5.41 8.84 9.82
CA GLY A 279 4.37 8.32 8.93
C GLY A 279 4.40 8.90 7.52
N ILE A 280 4.45 10.24 7.38
CA ILE A 280 4.52 10.87 6.05
C ILE A 280 5.87 10.63 5.37
N THR A 281 6.96 10.51 6.12
CA THR A 281 8.29 10.24 5.57
C THR A 281 8.37 8.82 5.02
N CYS A 282 7.86 7.83 5.77
CA CYS A 282 7.73 6.46 5.28
C CYS A 282 6.83 6.37 4.05
N MET A 283 5.76 7.18 3.97
CA MET A 283 4.89 7.22 2.78
C MET A 283 5.56 7.91 1.58
N LEU A 284 6.37 8.96 1.80
CA LEU A 284 7.20 9.59 0.77
C LEU A 284 8.22 8.59 0.20
N ILE A 285 8.93 7.85 1.05
CA ILE A 285 9.90 6.82 0.64
C ILE A 285 9.20 5.69 -0.12
N ALA A 286 8.08 5.19 0.39
CA ALA A 286 7.30 4.16 -0.29
C ALA A 286 6.77 4.64 -1.66
N SER A 287 6.30 5.89 -1.74
CA SER A 287 5.82 6.48 -3.00
C SER A 287 6.94 6.61 -4.02
N LYS A 288 8.14 7.06 -3.60
CA LYS A 288 9.34 7.12 -4.47
C LYS A 288 9.80 5.75 -4.97
N TYR A 289 9.38 4.66 -4.33
CA TYR A 289 9.77 3.29 -4.69
C TYR A 289 8.74 2.61 -5.62
N GLU A 290 7.44 2.74 -5.32
CA GLU A 290 6.37 1.96 -5.98
C GLU A 290 5.55 2.79 -7.01
N GLU A 291 5.48 4.12 -6.89
CA GLU A 291 4.64 4.96 -7.76
C GLU A 291 5.37 5.42 -9.04
N ILE A 292 4.68 5.34 -10.18
CA ILE A 292 5.16 5.94 -11.46
C ILE A 292 5.30 7.47 -11.33
N TYR A 293 4.46 8.10 -10.51
CA TYR A 293 4.44 9.55 -10.27
C TYR A 293 4.26 9.83 -8.77
N ALA A 294 5.31 9.61 -7.98
CA ALA A 294 5.31 9.89 -6.54
C ALA A 294 4.92 11.35 -6.21
N PRO A 295 4.08 11.62 -5.20
CA PRO A 295 3.81 12.97 -4.73
C PRO A 295 5.09 13.65 -4.21
N ARG A 296 5.18 14.97 -4.37
CA ARG A 296 6.36 15.75 -3.95
C ARG A 296 6.37 16.01 -2.45
N ILE A 297 7.53 16.36 -1.89
CA ILE A 297 7.70 16.60 -0.45
C ILE A 297 6.77 17.71 0.04
N GLU A 298 6.56 18.75 -0.77
CA GLU A 298 5.65 19.86 -0.49
C GLU A 298 4.20 19.40 -0.31
N GLU A 299 3.81 18.30 -0.96
CA GLU A 299 2.47 17.73 -0.86
C GLU A 299 2.30 16.95 0.46
N PHE A 300 3.36 16.28 0.94
CA PHE A 300 3.39 15.68 2.27
C PHE A 300 3.44 16.72 3.41
N CYS A 301 4.20 17.81 3.27
CA CYS A 301 4.08 18.96 4.19
C CYS A 301 2.65 19.53 4.18
N PHE A 302 2.03 19.63 2.99
CA PHE A 302 0.67 20.14 2.87
C PHE A 302 -0.40 19.23 3.50
N ILE A 303 -0.26 17.91 3.48
CA ILE A 303 -1.26 17.03 4.12
C ILE A 303 -1.22 17.11 5.65
N THR A 304 -0.08 17.44 6.27
CA THR A 304 0.08 17.64 7.73
C THR A 304 -0.15 19.08 8.20
N ASP A 305 -0.92 19.88 7.45
CA ASP A 305 -1.11 21.33 7.66
C ASP A 305 0.16 22.19 7.74
N ASN A 306 1.26 21.73 7.14
CA ASN A 306 2.60 22.32 7.29
C ASN A 306 3.10 22.33 8.75
N THR A 307 2.59 21.44 9.60
CA THR A 307 3.15 21.12 10.94
C THR A 307 4.64 20.74 10.87
N TYR A 308 5.09 20.21 9.72
CA TYR A 308 6.49 19.89 9.45
C TYR A 308 6.95 20.60 8.17
N THR A 309 8.16 21.16 8.26
CA THR A 309 8.86 21.78 7.14
C THR A 309 9.43 20.74 6.16
N ARG A 310 9.83 21.19 4.97
CA ARG A 310 10.50 20.35 3.96
C ARG A 310 11.79 19.72 4.52
N ASP A 311 12.55 20.48 5.32
CA ASP A 311 13.87 20.06 5.78
C ASP A 311 13.79 19.04 6.92
N GLU A 312 12.76 19.13 7.79
CA GLU A 312 12.44 18.08 8.76
C GLU A 312 12.06 16.75 8.08
N VAL A 313 11.31 16.80 6.98
CA VAL A 313 10.96 15.59 6.20
C VAL A 313 12.19 15.01 5.48
N LEU A 314 13.08 15.85 4.97
CA LEU A 314 14.36 15.41 4.36
C LEU A 314 15.31 14.79 5.38
N GLU A 315 15.44 15.36 6.57
CA GLU A 315 16.29 14.78 7.62
C GLU A 315 15.65 13.53 8.24
N MET A 316 14.32 13.45 8.33
CA MET A 316 13.65 12.19 8.69
C MET A 316 13.87 11.12 7.60
N GLU A 317 13.83 11.48 6.31
CA GLU A 317 14.10 10.55 5.20
C GLU A 317 15.54 10.02 5.24
N SER A 318 16.48 10.92 5.52
CA SER A 318 17.90 10.63 5.81
C SER A 318 18.04 9.62 6.98
N GLN A 319 17.34 9.83 8.10
CA GLN A 319 17.33 8.92 9.26
C GLN A 319 16.73 7.54 8.93
N VAL A 320 15.60 7.49 8.23
CA VAL A 320 14.94 6.22 7.84
C VAL A 320 15.82 5.44 6.86
N LEU A 321 16.31 6.05 5.77
CA LEU A 321 17.09 5.33 4.76
C LEU A 321 18.42 4.77 5.34
N LYS A 322 19.05 5.48 6.28
CA LYS A 322 20.21 5.00 7.05
C LYS A 322 19.86 3.77 7.90
N HIS A 323 18.80 3.83 8.71
CA HIS A 323 18.34 2.70 9.55
C HIS A 323 18.07 1.43 8.72
N PHE A 324 17.49 1.58 7.53
CA PHE A 324 17.23 0.45 6.65
C PHE A 324 18.47 -0.04 5.88
N SER A 325 19.57 0.72 5.89
CA SER A 325 20.74 0.54 5.00
C SER A 325 20.31 0.46 3.52
N PHE A 326 19.38 1.33 3.12
CA PHE A 326 18.72 1.38 1.80
C PHE A 326 17.98 0.10 1.35
N GLN A 327 18.03 -1.00 2.11
CA GLN A 327 17.25 -2.22 1.90
C GLN A 327 15.80 -2.01 2.40
N ILE A 328 15.03 -1.21 1.67
CA ILE A 328 13.65 -0.81 2.04
C ILE A 328 12.57 -1.81 1.59
N TYR A 329 12.85 -2.66 0.60
CA TYR A 329 11.87 -3.62 0.08
C TYR A 329 11.68 -4.84 0.99
N THR A 330 10.44 -5.28 1.14
CA THR A 330 10.06 -6.57 1.71
C THR A 330 8.81 -7.12 1.00
N PRO A 331 8.63 -8.45 0.85
CA PRO A 331 7.36 -9.01 0.43
C PRO A 331 6.25 -8.71 1.46
N THR A 332 5.13 -8.17 0.99
CA THR A 332 3.98 -7.84 1.84
C THR A 332 2.82 -8.81 1.60
N SER A 333 1.80 -8.79 2.46
CA SER A 333 0.62 -9.65 2.28
C SER A 333 -0.10 -9.35 0.96
N LYS A 334 -0.09 -8.08 0.52
CA LYS A 334 -0.57 -7.66 -0.80
C LYS A 334 0.22 -8.32 -1.94
N THR A 335 1.53 -8.47 -1.80
CA THR A 335 2.41 -9.11 -2.80
C THR A 335 2.03 -10.57 -3.05
N PHE A 336 1.79 -11.36 -1.98
CA PHE A 336 1.33 -12.75 -2.10
C PHE A 336 -0.13 -12.86 -2.56
N LEU A 337 -1.00 -11.96 -2.08
CA LEU A 337 -2.44 -11.97 -2.34
C LEU A 337 -2.77 -12.00 -3.84
N ARG A 338 -2.02 -11.26 -4.69
CA ARG A 338 -2.23 -11.22 -6.14
C ARG A 338 -2.26 -12.63 -6.76
N ARG A 339 -1.32 -13.50 -6.38
CA ARG A 339 -1.21 -14.86 -6.93
C ARG A 339 -2.16 -15.85 -6.26
N PHE A 340 -2.42 -15.68 -4.96
CA PHE A 340 -3.39 -16.53 -4.27
C PHE A 340 -4.82 -16.26 -4.73
N LEU A 341 -5.16 -15.03 -5.13
CA LEU A 341 -6.40 -14.73 -5.84
C LEU A 341 -6.47 -15.44 -7.20
N ARG A 342 -5.39 -15.46 -7.98
CA ARG A 342 -5.34 -16.23 -9.24
C ARG A 342 -5.56 -17.74 -9.02
N ALA A 343 -4.95 -18.32 -7.98
CA ALA A 343 -5.17 -19.71 -7.56
C ALA A 343 -6.58 -19.98 -6.99
N ALA A 344 -7.26 -18.93 -6.52
CA ALA A 344 -8.57 -19.00 -5.89
C ALA A 344 -9.76 -19.02 -6.87
N GLN A 345 -9.60 -18.42 -8.05
CA GLN A 345 -10.68 -18.27 -9.02
C GLN A 345 -11.28 -19.63 -9.41
N PRO A 346 -12.58 -19.69 -9.79
CA PRO A 346 -13.13 -20.85 -10.47
C PRO A 346 -12.39 -21.11 -11.80
N SER A 347 -12.60 -22.27 -12.40
CA SER A 347 -11.97 -22.63 -13.68
C SER A 347 -12.22 -21.58 -14.77
N HIS A 348 -11.29 -21.46 -15.73
CA HIS A 348 -11.23 -20.43 -16.79
C HIS A 348 -12.51 -20.21 -17.63
N LEU A 349 -13.56 -21.03 -17.45
CA LEU A 349 -14.87 -20.90 -18.07
C LEU A 349 -15.83 -19.99 -17.30
N MET A 350 -15.50 -19.61 -16.06
CA MET A 350 -16.26 -18.66 -15.24
C MET A 350 -15.51 -17.32 -15.12
N MET A 351 -16.28 -16.22 -15.13
CA MET A 351 -15.73 -14.88 -14.90
C MET A 351 -15.13 -14.75 -13.49
N PRO A 352 -13.93 -14.17 -13.33
CA PRO A 352 -13.35 -13.86 -12.02
C PRO A 352 -14.29 -13.03 -11.14
N SER A 353 -14.44 -13.42 -9.87
CA SER A 353 -15.26 -12.66 -8.92
C SER A 353 -14.47 -11.46 -8.39
N VAL A 354 -14.70 -10.30 -8.98
CA VAL A 354 -14.13 -9.01 -8.56
C VAL A 354 -14.53 -8.67 -7.12
N GLU A 355 -15.72 -9.09 -6.70
CA GLU A 355 -16.21 -8.98 -5.32
C GLU A 355 -15.36 -9.81 -4.34
N MET A 356 -14.96 -11.03 -4.73
CA MET A 356 -14.08 -11.87 -3.91
C MET A 356 -12.66 -11.28 -3.84
N GLU A 357 -12.14 -10.73 -4.94
CA GLU A 357 -10.84 -10.05 -4.97
C GLU A 357 -10.83 -8.82 -4.05
N PHE A 358 -11.83 -7.93 -4.16
CA PHE A 358 -11.94 -6.78 -3.28
C PHE A 358 -12.16 -7.18 -1.82
N LEU A 359 -12.94 -8.23 -1.54
CA LEU A 359 -13.13 -8.72 -0.17
C LEU A 359 -11.82 -9.22 0.45
N ALA A 360 -11.02 -10.01 -0.29
CA ALA A 360 -9.72 -10.46 0.20
C ALA A 360 -8.73 -9.30 0.40
N ASN A 361 -8.77 -8.28 -0.46
CA ASN A 361 -7.99 -7.05 -0.29
C ASN A 361 -8.43 -6.27 0.97
N TYR A 362 -9.74 -6.10 1.21
CA TYR A 362 -10.30 -5.49 2.42
C TYR A 362 -9.83 -6.21 3.69
N LEU A 363 -9.99 -7.53 3.74
CA LEU A 363 -9.59 -8.36 4.87
C LEU A 363 -8.08 -8.22 5.15
N THR A 364 -7.25 -8.30 4.11
CA THR A 364 -5.80 -8.15 4.23
C THR A 364 -5.42 -6.74 4.71
N GLU A 365 -6.09 -5.69 4.20
CA GLU A 365 -5.76 -4.31 4.53
C GLU A 365 -6.14 -3.97 5.99
N LEU A 366 -7.25 -4.52 6.52
CA LEU A 366 -7.60 -4.38 7.94
C LEU A 366 -6.46 -4.79 8.89
N THR A 367 -5.65 -5.80 8.52
CA THR A 367 -4.53 -6.29 9.37
C THR A 367 -3.43 -5.25 9.55
N LEU A 368 -3.34 -4.23 8.68
CA LEU A 368 -2.33 -3.18 8.79
C LEU A 368 -2.52 -2.31 10.04
N ILE A 369 -3.74 -2.21 10.58
CA ILE A 369 -4.06 -1.41 11.78
C ILE A 369 -3.54 -2.11 13.06
N GLU A 370 -3.56 -3.43 13.10
CA GLU A 370 -3.47 -4.22 14.34
C GLU A 370 -2.18 -5.04 14.43
N CYS A 371 -1.23 -4.58 15.25
CA CYS A 371 0.10 -5.20 15.45
C CYS A 371 0.06 -6.69 15.78
N GLN A 372 -1.05 -7.20 16.35
CA GLN A 372 -1.24 -8.63 16.64
C GLN A 372 -1.03 -9.53 15.40
N PHE A 373 -1.20 -9.01 14.18
CA PHE A 373 -1.01 -9.79 12.94
C PHE A 373 0.46 -9.97 12.55
N LEU A 374 1.39 -9.18 13.10
CA LEU A 374 2.84 -9.33 12.85
C LEU A 374 3.38 -10.71 13.27
N LYS A 375 2.66 -11.45 14.13
CA LYS A 375 3.01 -12.82 14.52
C LYS A 375 2.91 -13.81 13.35
N TYR A 376 1.98 -13.57 12.42
CA TYR A 376 1.81 -14.38 11.21
C TYR A 376 2.84 -13.96 10.13
N LEU A 377 2.98 -14.79 9.10
CA LEU A 377 3.75 -14.40 7.91
C LEU A 377 2.84 -13.67 6.91
N PRO A 378 3.38 -12.73 6.11
CA PRO A 378 2.64 -12.06 5.04
C PRO A 378 1.88 -13.02 4.10
N SER A 379 2.49 -14.16 3.74
CA SER A 379 1.84 -15.20 2.95
C SER A 379 0.69 -15.91 3.69
N VAL A 380 0.82 -16.18 4.99
CA VAL A 380 -0.26 -16.76 5.82
C VAL A 380 -1.46 -15.81 5.92
N ILE A 381 -1.21 -14.49 6.08
CA ILE A 381 -2.27 -13.48 6.11
C ILE A 381 -3.02 -13.46 4.77
N ALA A 382 -2.27 -13.42 3.65
CA ALA A 382 -2.85 -13.43 2.30
C ALA A 382 -3.67 -14.70 2.02
N ALA A 383 -3.15 -15.87 2.39
CA ALA A 383 -3.84 -17.16 2.24
C ALA A 383 -5.13 -17.21 3.08
N SER A 384 -5.08 -16.74 4.32
CA SER A 384 -6.24 -16.67 5.22
C SER A 384 -7.31 -15.68 4.73
N ALA A 385 -6.91 -14.54 4.16
CA ALA A 385 -7.83 -13.59 3.55
C ALA A 385 -8.54 -14.18 2.31
N VAL A 386 -7.83 -14.97 1.49
CA VAL A 386 -8.43 -15.71 0.38
C VAL A 386 -9.40 -16.79 0.87
N PHE A 387 -9.03 -17.58 1.88
CA PHE A 387 -9.90 -18.59 2.50
C PHE A 387 -11.21 -17.96 2.99
N LEU A 388 -11.10 -16.89 3.79
CA LEU A 388 -12.25 -16.24 4.41
C LEU A 388 -13.12 -15.49 3.38
N ALA A 389 -12.51 -14.87 2.36
CA ALA A 389 -13.25 -14.26 1.26
C ALA A 389 -14.06 -15.29 0.45
N LYS A 390 -13.48 -16.47 0.15
CA LYS A 390 -14.23 -17.56 -0.50
C LYS A 390 -15.39 -18.05 0.36
N TRP A 391 -15.16 -18.28 1.65
CA TRP A 391 -16.19 -18.73 2.59
C TRP A 391 -17.34 -17.71 2.78
N THR A 392 -17.03 -16.41 2.73
CA THR A 392 -18.04 -15.35 2.76
C THR A 392 -18.93 -15.37 1.50
N MET A 393 -18.32 -15.61 0.34
CA MET A 393 -19.00 -15.57 -0.97
C MET A 393 -19.80 -16.84 -1.27
N ASN A 394 -19.28 -18.01 -0.89
CA ASN A 394 -19.87 -19.30 -1.23
C ASN A 394 -19.55 -20.36 -0.15
N GLN A 395 -20.62 -20.88 0.48
CA GLN A 395 -20.55 -21.92 1.51
C GLN A 395 -20.83 -23.33 0.98
N SER A 396 -21.21 -23.46 -0.31
CA SER A 396 -21.62 -24.72 -0.94
C SER A 396 -20.46 -25.62 -1.33
N SER A 397 -19.22 -25.15 -1.20
CA SER A 397 -18.00 -25.90 -1.48
C SER A 397 -16.90 -25.56 -0.46
N HIS A 398 -15.87 -26.42 -0.38
CA HIS A 398 -14.75 -26.17 0.51
C HIS A 398 -13.95 -24.94 0.02
N PRO A 399 -13.68 -23.92 0.86
CA PRO A 399 -13.01 -22.70 0.42
C PRO A 399 -11.57 -22.97 -0.01
N TRP A 400 -10.89 -23.91 0.66
CA TRP A 400 -9.56 -24.40 0.29
C TRP A 400 -9.66 -25.54 -0.72
N ASN A 401 -9.02 -25.40 -1.88
CA ASN A 401 -8.94 -26.44 -2.90
C ASN A 401 -7.48 -26.83 -3.16
N ALA A 402 -7.25 -27.93 -3.87
CA ALA A 402 -5.90 -28.44 -4.13
C ALA A 402 -5.03 -27.48 -4.97
N THR A 403 -5.62 -26.58 -5.77
CA THR A 403 -4.90 -25.48 -6.42
C THR A 403 -4.36 -24.46 -5.42
N LEU A 404 -5.17 -24.06 -4.43
CA LEU A 404 -4.72 -23.19 -3.35
C LEU A 404 -3.66 -23.88 -2.47
N GLU A 405 -3.85 -25.14 -2.08
CA GLU A 405 -2.84 -25.89 -1.32
C GLU A 405 -1.51 -26.00 -2.11
N HIS A 406 -1.56 -26.25 -3.43
CA HIS A 406 -0.37 -26.31 -4.28
C HIS A 406 0.40 -24.98 -4.32
N TYR A 407 -0.28 -23.86 -4.66
CA TYR A 407 0.41 -22.58 -4.87
C TYR A 407 0.75 -21.82 -3.59
N THR A 408 0.01 -22.04 -2.50
CA THR A 408 0.32 -21.42 -1.19
C THR A 408 1.31 -22.23 -0.37
N THR A 409 1.36 -23.55 -0.61
CA THR A 409 1.97 -24.59 0.24
C THR A 409 1.41 -24.65 1.67
N TYR A 410 0.19 -24.18 1.89
CA TYR A 410 -0.53 -24.28 3.17
C TYR A 410 -1.74 -25.19 3.05
N LYS A 411 -1.95 -26.04 4.06
CA LYS A 411 -3.24 -26.74 4.26
C LYS A 411 -4.23 -25.80 4.92
N ALA A 412 -5.51 -26.19 4.94
CA ALA A 412 -6.51 -25.44 5.69
C ALA A 412 -6.16 -25.38 7.19
N SER A 413 -5.73 -26.49 7.79
CA SER A 413 -5.20 -26.58 9.15
C SER A 413 -4.14 -25.53 9.51
N ASP A 414 -3.21 -25.21 8.59
CA ASP A 414 -2.14 -24.24 8.81
C ASP A 414 -2.66 -22.80 8.93
N LEU A 415 -3.84 -22.52 8.36
CA LEU A 415 -4.44 -21.19 8.30
C LEU A 415 -5.43 -20.91 9.43
N LYS A 416 -5.86 -21.95 10.18
CA LYS A 416 -6.96 -21.89 11.16
C LYS A 416 -6.88 -20.68 12.11
N GLU A 417 -5.78 -20.51 12.83
CA GLU A 417 -5.61 -19.39 13.78
C GLU A 417 -5.76 -18.02 13.11
N CYS A 418 -5.18 -17.87 11.91
CA CYS A 418 -5.17 -16.61 11.20
C CYS A 418 -6.53 -16.33 10.55
N VAL A 419 -7.24 -17.34 10.05
CA VAL A 419 -8.63 -17.22 9.57
C VAL A 419 -9.58 -16.83 10.71
N GLN A 420 -9.44 -17.45 11.89
CA GLN A 420 -10.26 -17.11 13.07
C GLN A 420 -10.00 -15.68 13.55
N ALA A 421 -8.73 -15.29 13.71
CA ALA A 421 -8.36 -13.92 14.09
C ALA A 421 -8.79 -12.86 13.05
N LEU A 422 -8.83 -13.24 11.76
CA LEU A 422 -9.26 -12.37 10.67
C LEU A 422 -10.79 -12.24 10.60
N GLN A 423 -11.54 -13.28 10.95
CA GLN A 423 -12.99 -13.21 11.16
C GLN A 423 -13.33 -12.29 12.33
N ASP A 424 -12.65 -12.40 13.48
CA ASP A 424 -12.81 -11.48 14.61
C ASP A 424 -12.56 -10.02 14.22
N LEU A 425 -11.51 -9.78 13.43
CA LEU A 425 -11.17 -8.45 12.93
C LEU A 425 -12.23 -7.91 11.97
N GLN A 426 -12.72 -8.73 11.02
CA GLN A 426 -13.79 -8.34 10.10
C GLN A 426 -15.06 -7.96 10.86
N LEU A 427 -15.49 -8.81 11.81
CA LEU A 427 -16.66 -8.62 12.66
C LEU A 427 -16.51 -7.49 13.69
N ASN A 428 -15.29 -6.98 13.89
CA ASN A 428 -14.94 -5.95 14.87
C ASN A 428 -15.28 -6.33 16.32
N THR A 429 -15.03 -7.59 16.71
CA THR A 429 -15.41 -8.11 18.05
C THR A 429 -14.79 -7.34 19.22
N LYS A 430 -13.67 -6.64 18.99
CA LYS A 430 -13.00 -5.76 19.95
C LYS A 430 -13.53 -4.31 20.00
N GLY A 431 -14.49 -3.95 19.15
CA GLY A 431 -15.09 -2.60 19.13
C GLY A 431 -14.14 -1.48 18.68
N CYS A 432 -13.19 -1.76 17.78
CA CYS A 432 -12.25 -0.76 17.29
C CYS A 432 -12.97 0.39 16.54
N PRO A 433 -12.72 1.67 16.88
CA PRO A 433 -13.35 2.83 16.24
C PRO A 433 -12.57 3.34 15.02
N LEU A 434 -11.39 2.78 14.74
CA LEU A 434 -10.64 3.05 13.52
C LEU A 434 -11.40 2.45 12.33
N ASN A 435 -11.66 3.27 11.31
CA ASN A 435 -12.73 3.01 10.34
C ASN A 435 -12.38 3.40 8.91
N SER A 436 -11.25 4.04 8.62
CA SER A 436 -10.93 4.54 7.29
C SER A 436 -10.87 3.41 6.25
N ILE A 437 -10.34 2.25 6.61
CA ILE A 437 -10.36 1.04 5.75
C ILE A 437 -11.81 0.55 5.51
N ARG A 438 -12.66 0.55 6.56
CA ARG A 438 -14.06 0.13 6.45
C ARG A 438 -14.88 1.11 5.62
N ILE A 439 -14.58 2.41 5.69
CA ILE A 439 -15.18 3.47 4.88
C ILE A 439 -14.70 3.37 3.42
N LYS A 440 -13.41 3.12 3.20
CA LYS A 440 -12.79 2.85 1.89
C LYS A 440 -13.52 1.73 1.16
N TYR A 441 -13.54 0.52 1.71
CA TYR A 441 -14.18 -0.65 1.08
C TYR A 441 -15.72 -0.69 1.18
N ARG A 442 -16.36 0.37 1.70
CA ARG A 442 -17.80 0.64 1.56
C ARG A 442 -18.15 1.48 0.31
N GLN A 443 -17.17 1.96 -0.44
CA GLN A 443 -17.40 2.68 -1.70
C GLN A 443 -17.80 1.72 -2.83
N ASP A 444 -18.68 2.15 -3.74
CA ASP A 444 -19.13 1.35 -4.90
C ASP A 444 -17.98 0.86 -5.79
N LYS A 445 -16.88 1.64 -5.85
CA LYS A 445 -15.66 1.30 -6.61
C LYS A 445 -14.99 -0.01 -6.12
N PHE A 446 -15.25 -0.41 -4.87
CA PHE A 446 -14.81 -1.67 -4.27
C PHE A 446 -15.99 -2.65 -4.05
N LYS A 447 -17.10 -2.49 -4.78
CA LYS A 447 -18.32 -3.33 -4.68
C LYS A 447 -18.94 -3.41 -3.28
N CYS A 448 -18.67 -2.42 -2.43
CA CYS A 448 -19.18 -2.33 -1.05
C CYS A 448 -18.85 -3.55 -0.17
N VAL A 449 -17.76 -4.29 -0.45
CA VAL A 449 -17.41 -5.56 0.22
C VAL A 449 -17.28 -5.47 1.74
N ALA A 450 -17.02 -4.29 2.31
CA ALA A 450 -17.01 -4.08 3.75
C ALA A 450 -18.42 -4.04 4.41
N VAL A 451 -19.47 -4.33 3.64
CA VAL A 451 -20.82 -4.68 4.11
C VAL A 451 -20.99 -6.20 4.27
N PHE A 452 -20.12 -7.02 3.64
CA PHE A 452 -20.20 -8.48 3.75
C PHE A 452 -19.63 -9.00 5.07
N THR A 453 -20.36 -9.93 5.67
CA THR A 453 -20.13 -10.48 7.01
C THR A 453 -19.86 -11.97 6.90
N SER A 454 -18.68 -12.42 7.31
CA SER A 454 -18.34 -13.86 7.30
C SER A 454 -19.26 -14.65 8.23
N PRO A 455 -19.97 -15.69 7.74
CA PRO A 455 -20.65 -16.65 8.62
C PRO A 455 -19.62 -17.45 9.43
N LYS A 456 -20.00 -17.91 10.63
CA LYS A 456 -19.11 -18.67 11.53
C LYS A 456 -18.41 -19.79 10.76
N VAL A 457 -17.07 -19.77 10.73
CA VAL A 457 -16.27 -20.80 10.05
C VAL A 457 -16.37 -22.13 10.84
N PRO A 458 -16.88 -23.22 10.26
CA PRO A 458 -16.97 -24.51 10.95
C PRO A 458 -15.59 -25.18 11.09
N GLU A 459 -15.33 -25.79 12.24
CA GLU A 459 -14.07 -26.50 12.54
C GLU A 459 -13.75 -27.63 11.54
N ARG A 460 -14.76 -28.23 10.91
CA ARG A 460 -14.61 -29.25 9.86
C ARG A 460 -14.01 -28.75 8.52
N LEU A 461 -13.60 -27.48 8.43
CA LEU A 461 -12.96 -26.89 7.25
C LEU A 461 -11.43 -26.77 7.38
N PHE A 462 -10.82 -27.34 8.43
CA PHE A 462 -9.41 -27.19 8.78
C PHE A 462 -8.69 -28.54 8.86
#